data_AF-A0A2S2NCP9-F1
#
_entry.id   AF-A0A2S2NCP9-F1
#
_cell.length_a   1.000
_cell.length_b   1.000
_cell.length_c   1.000
_cell.angle_alpha   90.00
_cell.angle_beta   90.00
_cell.angle_gamma   90.00
#
_symmetry.space_group_name_H-M   'P 1'
#
loop_
_entity.id
_entity.type
_entity.pdbx_description
1 polymer ?
#
loop_
_entity_poly.entity_id
_entity_poly.type
_entity_poly.pdbx_seq_one_letter_code
_entity_poly.pdbx_strand_id
1 'polypeptide(L)'
;SKCVLKLGSLVKSRKGIHYTNNWVYECILMKIKSPALYQMMRREQILPLPSFVTLQRYIKILEPAYGFQKSTFEMLKEKSKHMDDAECHGSIKIFLDEMSLSSLVTFNKSTLNVDGLVDLGQFTPEHQVNEMADHALVFMYQPFRGPWIQAIGAFLSKGAAPNNVLQKLIIEATLLLENSGFQVHNTVTDGGPRNRGMWNAFGVTNTNFSCQHPIEPSRKLWFMSDFPHLIKTMWTRVIKNRMFECPDGIVKFEHWKYLVEYDDSNHIKLCYKLTKDHLYPQHFQKMNVKMAMVVR
;
A
#
# COMPACT_ATOMS: atom_id res chain seq x y z
N SER A 1 18.37 -4.92 -24.50
CA SER A 1 18.68 -6.21 -25.16
C SER A 1 20.09 -6.29 -25.76
N LYS A 2 20.64 -5.25 -26.42
CA LYS A 2 22.00 -5.30 -27.03
C LYS A 2 23.19 -5.37 -26.03
N CYS A 3 23.00 -5.07 -24.75
CA CYS A 3 24.09 -5.06 -23.75
C CYS A 3 24.38 -6.45 -23.16
N VAL A 4 23.37 -7.31 -23.03
CA VAL A 4 23.47 -8.63 -22.37
C VAL A 4 24.38 -9.59 -23.15
N LEU A 5 24.31 -9.57 -24.47
CA LEU A 5 25.12 -10.44 -25.35
C LEU A 5 26.58 -10.01 -25.48
N LYS A 6 26.90 -8.72 -25.23
CA LYS A 6 28.29 -8.23 -25.24
C LYS A 6 29.09 -8.68 -24.01
N LEU A 7 28.44 -8.83 -22.85
CA LEU A 7 29.10 -9.31 -21.63
C LEU A 7 29.38 -10.82 -21.66
N GLY A 8 28.53 -11.62 -22.30
CA GLY A 8 28.73 -13.07 -22.42
C GLY A 8 29.89 -13.49 -23.33
N SER A 9 30.30 -12.63 -24.27
CA SER A 9 31.30 -12.94 -25.30
C SER A 9 32.70 -12.37 -25.04
N LEU A 10 32.88 -11.49 -24.03
CA LEU A 10 34.13 -10.72 -23.84
C LEU A 10 34.98 -11.12 -22.62
N VAL A 11 34.56 -12.09 -21.81
CA VAL A 11 35.28 -12.41 -20.56
C VAL A 11 36.28 -13.56 -20.77
N LYS A 12 37.56 -13.21 -20.98
CA LYS A 12 38.70 -14.16 -21.08
C LYS A 12 39.01 -14.88 -19.76
N SER A 13 38.58 -14.37 -18.61
CA SER A 13 38.76 -15.00 -17.28
C SER A 13 37.51 -14.84 -16.43
N ARG A 14 36.95 -15.96 -15.97
CA ARG A 14 35.67 -16.02 -15.21
C ARG A 14 35.81 -15.62 -13.73
N LYS A 15 36.99 -15.19 -13.29
CA LYS A 15 37.29 -14.76 -11.92
C LYS A 15 37.71 -13.28 -11.92
N GLY A 16 37.23 -12.51 -10.95
CA GLY A 16 37.59 -11.09 -10.79
C GLY A 16 36.86 -10.13 -11.73
N ILE A 17 35.62 -10.44 -12.14
CA ILE A 17 34.83 -9.56 -13.01
C ILE A 17 34.41 -8.30 -12.24
N HIS A 18 34.79 -7.13 -12.76
CA HIS A 18 34.27 -5.85 -12.30
C HIS A 18 32.95 -5.55 -13.03
N TYR A 19 31.87 -5.45 -12.27
CA TYR A 19 30.54 -5.14 -12.81
C TYR A 19 30.30 -3.63 -12.78
N THR A 20 29.65 -3.11 -13.81
CA THR A 20 29.17 -1.71 -13.81
C THR A 20 27.97 -1.57 -12.88
N ASN A 21 27.79 -0.39 -12.28
CA ASN A 21 26.67 -0.14 -11.35
C ASN A 21 25.30 -0.43 -12.01
N ASN A 22 25.11 0.00 -13.26
CA ASN A 22 23.89 -0.28 -14.02
C ASN A 22 23.61 -1.79 -14.16
N TRP A 23 24.64 -2.59 -14.42
CA TRP A 23 24.49 -4.05 -14.52
C TRP A 23 24.15 -4.68 -13.16
N VAL A 24 24.73 -4.16 -12.08
CA VAL A 24 24.41 -4.61 -10.72
C VAL A 24 22.94 -4.29 -10.39
N TYR A 25 22.44 -3.10 -10.73
CA TYR A 25 21.03 -2.75 -10.52
C TYR A 25 20.07 -3.65 -11.31
N GLU A 26 20.38 -3.94 -12.58
CA GLU A 26 19.62 -4.93 -13.36
C GLU A 26 19.64 -6.32 -12.71
N CYS A 27 20.79 -6.74 -12.18
CA CYS A 27 20.90 -8.00 -11.43
C CYS A 27 20.10 -8.01 -10.13
N ILE A 28 20.00 -6.87 -9.43
CA ILE A 28 19.14 -6.72 -8.25
C ILE A 28 17.67 -6.87 -8.67
N LEU A 29 17.25 -6.22 -9.77
CA LEU A 29 15.89 -6.33 -10.29
C LEU A 29 15.55 -7.77 -10.73
N MET A 30 16.47 -8.45 -11.42
CA MET A 30 16.32 -9.86 -11.79
C MET A 30 16.15 -10.75 -10.55
N LYS A 31 16.96 -10.51 -9.51
CA LYS A 31 16.86 -11.23 -8.24
C LYS A 31 15.53 -10.96 -7.54
N ILE A 32 15.05 -9.71 -7.51
CA ILE A 32 13.76 -9.36 -6.89
C ILE A 32 12.61 -10.08 -7.61
N LYS A 33 12.64 -10.16 -8.94
CA LYS A 33 11.60 -10.84 -9.72
C LYS A 33 11.61 -12.36 -9.55
N SER A 34 12.79 -12.99 -9.53
CA SER A 34 12.91 -14.44 -9.32
C SER A 34 14.28 -14.83 -8.77
N PRO A 35 14.39 -15.04 -7.44
CA PRO A 35 15.64 -15.47 -6.81
C PRO A 35 16.10 -16.85 -7.30
N ALA A 36 15.15 -17.77 -7.53
CA ALA A 36 15.42 -19.13 -7.98
C ALA A 36 15.98 -19.14 -9.41
N LEU A 37 15.37 -18.37 -10.33
CA LEU A 37 15.88 -18.24 -11.69
C LEU A 37 17.28 -17.61 -11.71
N TYR A 38 17.50 -16.58 -10.88
CA TYR A 38 18.81 -15.94 -10.75
C TYR A 38 19.88 -16.93 -10.29
N GLN A 39 19.55 -17.77 -9.29
CA GLN A 39 20.46 -18.79 -8.79
C GLN A 39 20.75 -19.87 -9.84
N MET A 40 19.73 -20.32 -10.57
CA MET A 40 19.88 -21.28 -11.65
C MET A 40 20.76 -20.71 -12.77
N MET A 41 20.47 -19.50 -13.27
CA MET A 41 21.27 -18.85 -14.32
C MET A 41 22.74 -18.68 -13.92
N ARG A 42 22.99 -18.41 -12.63
CA ARG A 42 24.35 -18.33 -12.09
C ARG A 42 25.02 -19.72 -11.98
N ARG A 43 24.28 -20.74 -11.53
CA ARG A 43 24.80 -22.12 -11.36
C ARG A 43 25.14 -22.76 -12.71
N GLU A 44 24.21 -22.66 -13.66
CA GLU A 44 24.36 -23.17 -15.03
C GLU A 44 25.28 -22.27 -15.89
N GLN A 45 25.81 -21.18 -15.30
CA GLN A 45 26.75 -20.24 -15.95
C GLN A 45 26.23 -19.64 -17.26
N ILE A 46 24.91 -19.45 -17.38
CA ILE A 46 24.26 -18.91 -18.58
C ILE A 46 24.65 -17.43 -18.77
N LEU A 47 24.80 -16.68 -17.67
CA LEU A 47 25.20 -15.27 -17.68
C LEU A 47 26.26 -14.99 -16.60
N PRO A 48 27.17 -14.02 -16.83
CA PRO A 48 28.13 -13.57 -15.83
C PRO A 48 27.42 -12.73 -14.75
N LEU A 49 26.79 -13.41 -13.78
CA LEU A 49 26.01 -12.80 -12.72
C LEU A 49 26.84 -12.62 -11.43
N PRO A 50 26.74 -11.47 -10.74
CA PRO A 50 27.40 -11.26 -9.45
C PRO A 50 26.94 -12.27 -8.38
N SER A 51 27.76 -12.42 -7.35
CA SER A 51 27.39 -13.25 -6.20
C SER A 51 26.29 -12.59 -5.36
N PHE A 52 25.54 -13.38 -4.60
CA PHE A 52 24.55 -12.85 -3.65
C PHE A 52 25.17 -11.90 -2.63
N VAL A 53 26.39 -12.19 -2.17
CA VAL A 53 27.14 -11.34 -1.24
C VAL A 53 27.45 -9.99 -1.87
N THR A 54 27.85 -9.98 -3.15
CA THR A 54 28.06 -8.74 -3.91
C THR A 54 26.77 -7.93 -3.99
N LEU A 55 25.66 -8.54 -4.41
CA LEU A 55 24.37 -7.84 -4.48
C LEU A 55 23.93 -7.29 -3.11
N GLN A 56 24.10 -8.07 -2.04
CA GLN A 56 23.79 -7.61 -0.68
C GLN A 56 24.64 -6.42 -0.26
N ARG A 57 25.93 -6.35 -0.63
CA ARG A 57 26.77 -5.18 -0.33
C ARG A 57 26.22 -3.91 -0.97
N TYR A 58 25.74 -3.99 -2.21
CA TYR A 58 25.11 -2.84 -2.88
C TYR A 58 23.77 -2.46 -2.25
N ILE A 59 22.95 -3.45 -1.87
CA ILE A 59 21.68 -3.19 -1.18
C ILE A 59 21.92 -2.58 0.21
N LYS A 60 22.97 -2.99 0.93
CA LYS A 60 23.31 -2.45 2.25
C LYS A 60 23.70 -0.97 2.23
N ILE A 61 24.10 -0.43 1.07
CA ILE A 61 24.34 1.02 0.91
C ILE A 61 23.01 1.78 0.98
N LEU A 62 21.90 1.14 0.59
CA LEU A 62 20.56 1.70 0.75
C LEU A 62 20.16 1.51 2.21
N GLU A 63 20.29 2.57 3.00
CA GLU A 63 19.86 2.56 4.40
C GLU A 63 18.34 2.38 4.47
N PRO A 64 17.83 1.34 5.16
CA PRO A 64 16.41 1.25 5.45
C PRO A 64 16.08 2.31 6.49
N ALA A 65 15.34 3.33 6.08
CA ALA A 65 14.86 4.36 7.00
C ALA A 65 13.34 4.23 7.12
N TYR A 66 12.86 4.05 8.35
CA TYR A 66 11.47 4.34 8.67
C TYR A 66 11.25 5.86 8.60
N GLY A 67 10.03 6.25 8.32
CA GLY A 67 9.62 7.63 8.11
C GLY A 67 9.63 8.10 6.67
N PHE A 68 9.59 9.41 6.51
CA PHE A 68 9.60 10.08 5.22
C PHE A 68 11.05 10.27 4.74
N GLN A 69 11.43 9.50 3.72
CA GLN A 69 12.82 9.50 3.24
C GLN A 69 13.07 10.67 2.27
N LYS A 70 13.97 11.60 2.65
CA LYS A 70 14.31 12.80 1.86
C LYS A 70 14.73 12.48 0.42
N SER A 71 15.53 11.43 0.21
CA SER A 71 15.98 11.01 -1.12
C SER A 71 14.81 10.64 -2.05
N THR A 72 13.72 10.11 -1.51
CA THR A 72 12.51 9.80 -2.29
C THR A 72 11.85 11.09 -2.78
N PHE A 73 11.74 12.11 -1.92
CA PHE A 73 11.17 13.41 -2.29
C PHE A 73 12.07 14.20 -3.25
N GLU A 74 13.40 14.11 -3.10
CA GLU A 74 14.34 14.69 -4.07
C GLU A 74 14.20 14.06 -5.46
N MET A 75 14.10 12.73 -5.53
CA MET A 75 13.84 12.03 -6.79
C MET A 75 12.48 12.39 -7.39
N LEU A 76 11.44 12.52 -6.55
CA LEU A 76 10.12 12.98 -6.98
C LEU A 76 10.20 14.41 -7.54
N LYS A 77 10.96 15.29 -6.90
CA LYS A 77 11.17 16.66 -7.37
C LYS A 77 11.90 16.74 -8.71
N GLU A 78 12.86 15.86 -8.98
CA GLU A 78 13.45 15.78 -10.32
C GLU A 78 12.46 15.24 -11.35
N LYS A 79 11.61 14.29 -10.95
CA LYS A 79 10.57 13.74 -11.83
C LYS A 79 9.51 14.78 -12.20
N SER A 80 9.06 15.59 -11.23
CA SER A 80 8.00 16.59 -11.46
C SER A 80 8.39 17.65 -12.48
N LYS A 81 9.69 17.99 -12.62
CA LYS A 81 10.19 18.91 -13.66
C LYS A 81 9.94 18.42 -15.10
N HIS A 82 9.81 17.12 -15.29
CA HIS A 82 9.62 16.49 -16.59
C HIS A 82 8.18 16.04 -16.84
N MET A 83 7.28 16.24 -15.88
CA MET A 83 5.88 15.85 -15.97
C MET A 83 5.00 17.07 -16.25
N ASP A 84 3.90 16.84 -16.96
CA ASP A 84 2.87 17.86 -17.13
C ASP A 84 2.17 18.12 -15.80
N ASP A 85 1.77 19.37 -15.57
CA ASP A 85 1.10 19.81 -14.33
C ASP A 85 -0.09 18.90 -14.00
N ALA A 86 -0.90 18.53 -15.00
CA ALA A 86 -2.07 17.68 -14.83
C ALA A 86 -1.76 16.25 -14.32
N GLU A 87 -0.54 15.75 -14.49
CA GLU A 87 -0.10 14.44 -13.98
C GLU A 87 0.46 14.52 -12.56
N CYS A 88 0.75 15.74 -12.08
CA CYS A 88 1.20 16.01 -10.72
C CYS A 88 0.06 16.12 -9.71
N HIS A 89 -1.21 16.03 -10.14
CA HIS A 89 -2.37 15.98 -9.26
C HIS A 89 -2.66 14.55 -8.80
N GLY A 90 -2.84 14.36 -7.50
CA GLY A 90 -3.10 13.04 -6.97
C GLY A 90 -3.67 12.99 -5.55
N SER A 91 -3.62 11.77 -5.04
CA SER A 91 -4.20 11.34 -3.78
C SER A 91 -3.14 10.72 -2.89
N ILE A 92 -3.21 11.00 -1.59
CA ILE A 92 -2.50 10.20 -0.59
C ILE A 92 -3.40 9.04 -0.20
N LYS A 93 -2.90 7.81 -0.33
CA LYS A 93 -3.53 6.61 0.21
C LYS A 93 -2.77 6.17 1.46
N ILE A 94 -3.51 5.93 2.53
CA ILE A 94 -2.96 5.48 3.80
C ILE A 94 -3.39 4.05 4.03
N PHE A 95 -2.42 3.16 4.08
CA PHE A 95 -2.61 1.77 4.46
C PHE A 95 -2.32 1.63 5.95
N LEU A 96 -3.39 1.77 6.73
CA LEU A 96 -3.43 1.50 8.17
C LEU A 96 -4.17 0.19 8.39
N ASP A 97 -3.71 -0.64 9.32
CA ASP A 97 -4.35 -1.90 9.73
C ASP A 97 -4.29 -3.06 8.70
N GLU A 98 -3.83 -2.81 7.47
CA GLU A 98 -3.73 -3.86 6.43
C GLU A 98 -2.46 -4.71 6.53
N MET A 99 -1.44 -4.25 7.26
CA MET A 99 -0.16 -4.94 7.39
C MET A 99 0.13 -5.26 8.86
N SER A 100 -0.40 -6.40 9.32
CA SER A 100 0.05 -7.00 10.57
C SER A 100 1.43 -7.62 10.37
N LEU A 101 2.32 -7.34 11.33
CA LEU A 101 3.68 -7.87 11.38
C LEU A 101 3.79 -8.87 12.52
N SER A 102 4.65 -9.86 12.35
CA SER A 102 5.09 -10.68 13.48
C SER A 102 6.00 -9.83 14.36
N SER A 103 5.61 -9.63 15.62
CA SER A 103 6.39 -8.87 16.59
C SER A 103 7.72 -9.57 16.86
N LEU A 104 8.79 -9.02 16.31
CA LEU A 104 10.14 -9.53 16.47
C LEU A 104 11.11 -8.35 16.56
N VAL A 105 11.97 -8.41 17.56
CA VAL A 105 13.06 -7.45 17.72
C VAL A 105 14.34 -8.06 17.18
N THR A 106 14.97 -7.42 16.20
CA THR A 106 16.22 -7.88 15.61
C THR A 106 17.29 -6.83 15.73
N PHE A 107 18.44 -7.20 16.29
CA PHE A 107 19.59 -6.32 16.32
C PHE A 107 20.30 -6.29 14.96
N ASN A 108 20.32 -5.12 14.34
CA ASN A 108 20.96 -4.91 13.06
C ASN A 108 22.43 -4.54 13.27
N LYS A 109 23.31 -5.52 13.08
CA LYS A 109 24.76 -5.35 13.28
C LYS A 109 25.39 -4.29 12.36
N SER A 110 24.74 -3.93 11.25
CA SER A 110 25.25 -2.91 10.31
C SER A 110 24.94 -1.49 10.76
N THR A 111 23.73 -1.24 11.25
CA THR A 111 23.30 0.08 11.73
C THR A 111 23.53 0.26 13.23
N LEU A 112 23.87 -0.82 13.94
CA LEU A 112 23.95 -0.90 15.41
C LEU A 112 22.64 -0.54 16.11
N ASN A 113 21.52 -0.59 15.37
CA ASN A 113 20.20 -0.27 15.88
C ASN A 113 19.38 -1.54 16.15
N VAL A 114 18.41 -1.38 17.03
CA VAL A 114 17.42 -2.41 17.35
C VAL A 114 16.21 -2.18 16.45
N ASP A 115 16.02 -3.05 15.46
CA ASP A 115 14.87 -3.01 14.55
C ASP A 115 13.68 -3.77 15.16
N GLY A 116 12.46 -3.34 14.89
CA GLY A 116 11.22 -4.02 15.34
C GLY A 116 10.48 -3.36 16.52
N LEU A 117 10.97 -2.22 16.99
CA LEU A 117 10.26 -1.36 17.94
C LEU A 117 9.31 -0.40 17.21
N VAL A 118 8.38 0.21 17.95
CA VAL A 118 7.48 1.24 17.40
C VAL A 118 8.29 2.45 16.93
N ASP A 119 8.08 2.85 15.68
CA ASP A 119 8.72 4.00 15.05
C ASP A 119 7.70 4.77 14.21
N LEU A 120 7.10 5.79 14.83
CA LEU A 120 6.22 6.77 14.18
C LEU A 120 6.99 8.07 13.87
N GLY A 121 8.32 8.01 13.77
CA GLY A 121 9.20 9.15 13.57
C GLY A 121 9.22 10.10 14.78
N GLN A 122 9.28 11.40 14.52
CA GLN A 122 9.33 12.45 15.55
C GLN A 122 8.07 12.53 16.43
N PHE A 123 7.00 11.86 16.02
CA PHE A 123 5.72 11.86 16.72
C PHE A 123 5.46 10.58 17.51
N THR A 124 6.50 9.74 17.68
CA THR A 124 6.40 8.52 18.49
C THR A 124 6.08 8.90 19.94
N PRO A 125 4.95 8.42 20.50
CA PRO A 125 4.63 8.69 21.90
C PRO A 125 5.69 8.07 22.81
N GLU A 126 6.17 8.81 23.83
CA GLU A 126 7.23 8.35 24.76
C GLU A 126 6.91 7.00 25.41
N HIS A 127 5.62 6.71 25.65
CA HIS A 127 5.17 5.44 26.24
C HIS A 127 5.25 4.24 25.29
N GLN A 128 5.41 4.44 23.97
CA GLN A 128 5.43 3.37 22.97
C GLN A 128 6.83 3.08 22.41
N VAL A 129 7.82 3.93 22.69
CA VAL A 129 9.18 3.86 22.11
C VAL A 129 9.85 2.49 22.34
N ASN A 130 9.59 1.85 23.49
CA ASN A 130 10.18 0.55 23.84
C ASN A 130 9.24 -0.64 23.61
N GLU A 131 8.10 -0.42 22.96
CA GLU A 131 7.17 -1.51 22.67
C GLU A 131 7.46 -2.16 21.33
N MET A 132 7.17 -3.46 21.23
CA MET A 132 7.27 -4.19 19.97
C MET A 132 6.17 -3.76 19.02
N ALA A 133 6.55 -3.42 17.80
CA ALA A 133 5.60 -3.12 16.74
C ALA A 133 4.95 -4.41 16.22
N ASP A 134 3.65 -4.34 15.94
CA ASP A 134 2.84 -5.43 15.38
C ASP A 134 2.09 -4.98 14.11
N HIS A 135 2.16 -3.70 13.73
CA HIS A 135 1.57 -3.20 12.48
C HIS A 135 2.56 -2.27 11.75
N ALA A 136 2.52 -2.32 10.41
CA ALA A 136 3.15 -1.35 9.54
C ALA A 136 2.13 -0.33 9.03
N LEU A 137 2.52 0.95 9.07
CA LEU A 137 1.79 2.06 8.49
C LEU A 137 2.52 2.53 7.24
N VAL A 138 1.87 2.49 6.08
CA VAL A 138 2.49 2.90 4.80
C VAL A 138 1.68 4.03 4.16
N PHE A 139 2.37 5.09 3.80
CA PHE A 139 1.83 6.18 2.99
C PHE A 139 2.23 5.97 1.54
N MET A 140 1.24 6.02 0.64
CA MET A 140 1.46 5.96 -0.79
C MET A 140 0.85 7.17 -1.49
N TYR A 141 1.53 7.68 -2.50
CA TYR A 141 1.00 8.67 -3.41
C TYR A 141 0.53 7.99 -4.69
N GLN A 142 -0.70 8.30 -5.10
CA GLN A 142 -1.27 7.87 -6.37
C GLN A 142 -1.74 9.09 -7.17
N PRO A 143 -1.15 9.38 -8.35
CA PRO A 143 -1.66 10.42 -9.24
C PRO A 143 -3.01 10.02 -9.83
N PHE A 144 -3.82 11.01 -10.19
CA PHE A 144 -5.08 10.76 -10.91
C PHE A 144 -4.84 10.33 -12.35
N ARG A 145 -3.77 10.87 -12.96
CA ARG A 145 -3.34 10.54 -14.31
C ARG A 145 -2.01 9.78 -14.23
N GLY A 146 -2.03 8.55 -14.73
CA GLY A 146 -0.85 7.69 -14.78
C GLY A 146 -1.02 6.40 -13.98
N PRO A 147 -0.54 5.26 -14.48
CA PRO A 147 -0.71 3.96 -13.84
C PRO A 147 0.40 3.64 -12.83
N TRP A 148 0.94 4.64 -12.13
CA TRP A 148 2.03 4.45 -11.16
C TRP A 148 1.57 4.79 -9.74
N ILE A 149 2.22 4.18 -8.77
CA ILE A 149 2.01 4.43 -7.34
C ILE A 149 3.39 4.45 -6.69
N GLN A 150 3.61 5.36 -5.74
CA GLN A 150 4.88 5.47 -5.03
C GLN A 150 4.65 5.42 -3.53
N ALA A 151 5.37 4.54 -2.83
CA ALA A 151 5.45 4.60 -1.37
C ALA A 151 6.32 5.81 -0.98
N ILE A 152 5.77 6.68 -0.13
CA ILE A 152 6.42 7.95 0.27
C ILE A 152 6.98 7.88 1.70
N GLY A 153 6.44 6.98 2.52
CA GLY A 153 6.93 6.75 3.87
C GLY A 153 6.35 5.48 4.47
N ALA A 154 7.10 4.88 5.38
CA ALA A 154 6.70 3.68 6.12
C ALA A 154 7.06 3.83 7.59
N PHE A 155 6.15 3.47 8.48
CA PHE A 155 6.26 3.62 9.92
C PHE A 155 5.85 2.32 10.62
N LEU A 156 6.33 2.12 11.84
CA LEU A 156 6.01 0.98 12.68
C LEU A 156 5.15 1.41 13.87
N SER A 157 4.14 0.61 14.16
CA SER A 157 3.03 0.95 15.05
C SER A 157 2.70 -0.25 15.93
N LYS A 158 2.21 0.01 17.15
CA LYS A 158 1.58 -1.01 18.00
C LYS A 158 0.06 -0.85 17.98
N GLY A 159 -0.63 -1.83 17.43
CA GLY A 159 -2.00 -1.72 16.94
C GLY A 159 -2.11 -0.68 15.82
N ALA A 160 -3.33 -0.18 15.62
CA ALA A 160 -3.52 1.03 14.81
C ALA A 160 -2.73 2.22 15.41
N ALA A 161 -2.38 3.23 14.60
CA ALA A 161 -1.68 4.41 15.08
C ALA A 161 -2.65 5.39 15.81
N PRO A 162 -2.19 6.17 16.80
CA PRO A 162 -3.04 7.15 17.48
C PRO A 162 -3.46 8.30 16.55
N ASN A 163 -4.72 8.75 16.68
CA ASN A 163 -5.35 9.72 15.77
C ASN A 163 -4.54 11.02 15.63
N ASN A 164 -4.00 11.54 16.73
CA ASN A 164 -3.22 12.79 16.76
C ASN A 164 -1.92 12.66 15.97
N VAL A 165 -1.30 11.48 15.99
CA VAL A 165 -0.06 11.22 15.24
C VAL A 165 -0.37 11.08 13.75
N LEU A 166 -1.44 10.35 13.41
CA LEU A 166 -1.89 10.22 12.03
C LEU A 166 -2.21 11.57 11.38
N GLN A 167 -2.88 12.46 12.11
CA GLN A 167 -3.14 13.82 11.65
C GLN A 167 -1.85 14.56 11.30
N LYS A 168 -0.84 14.53 12.20
CA LYS A 168 0.45 15.18 11.97
C LYS A 168 1.20 14.58 10.78
N LEU A 169 1.21 13.25 10.67
CA LEU A 169 1.87 12.55 9.56
C LEU A 169 1.23 12.87 8.20
N ILE A 170 -0.10 13.04 8.13
CA ILE A 170 -0.78 13.46 6.90
C ILE A 170 -0.38 14.88 6.51
N ILE A 171 -0.34 15.79 7.47
CA ILE A 171 0.07 17.17 7.23
C ILE A 171 1.51 17.20 6.74
N GLU A 172 2.42 16.47 7.39
CA GLU A 172 3.82 16.35 6.97
C GLU A 172 3.95 15.73 5.57
N ALA A 173 3.26 14.63 5.29
CA ALA A 173 3.26 14.00 3.96
C ALA A 173 2.77 14.97 2.87
N THR A 174 1.72 15.72 3.16
CA THR A 174 1.16 16.72 2.24
C THR A 174 2.16 17.84 1.96
N LEU A 175 2.82 18.33 3.00
CA LEU A 175 3.87 19.35 2.89
C LEU A 175 5.06 18.87 2.04
N LEU A 176 5.54 17.65 2.28
CA LEU A 176 6.69 17.10 1.56
C LEU A 176 6.36 16.83 0.07
N LEU A 177 5.16 16.38 -0.24
CA LEU A 177 4.71 16.15 -1.62
C LEU A 177 4.56 17.44 -2.41
N GLU A 178 3.88 18.43 -1.85
CA GLU A 178 3.67 19.72 -2.50
C GLU A 178 5.00 20.47 -2.69
N ASN A 179 5.93 20.38 -1.72
CA ASN A 179 7.30 20.88 -1.88
C ASN A 179 8.10 20.17 -2.99
N SER A 180 7.69 18.95 -3.35
CA SER A 180 8.28 18.17 -4.45
C SER A 180 7.60 18.45 -5.80
N GLY A 181 6.58 19.33 -5.84
CA GLY A 181 5.82 19.66 -7.04
C GLY A 181 4.63 18.74 -7.31
N PHE A 182 4.21 17.91 -6.34
CA PHE A 182 3.02 17.06 -6.46
C PHE A 182 1.87 17.62 -5.63
N GLN A 183 0.76 17.90 -6.31
CA GLN A 183 -0.43 18.44 -5.68
C GLN A 183 -1.30 17.34 -5.08
N VAL A 184 -1.64 17.50 -3.80
CA VAL A 184 -2.50 16.57 -3.07
C VAL A 184 -3.92 17.12 -2.98
N HIS A 185 -4.89 16.36 -3.49
CA HIS A 185 -6.30 16.77 -3.50
C HIS A 185 -7.12 16.01 -2.46
N ASN A 186 -6.83 14.73 -2.25
CA ASN A 186 -7.57 13.93 -1.29
C ASN A 186 -6.69 12.94 -0.52
N THR A 187 -7.20 12.53 0.63
CA THR A 187 -6.65 11.47 1.46
C THR A 187 -7.65 10.32 1.53
N VAL A 188 -7.19 9.11 1.19
CA VAL A 188 -8.00 7.89 1.22
C VAL A 188 -7.57 7.01 2.40
N THR A 189 -8.52 6.65 3.26
CA THR A 189 -8.28 5.74 4.40
C THR A 189 -9.39 4.70 4.53
N ASP A 190 -9.11 3.57 5.18
CA ASP A 190 -10.19 2.65 5.60
C ASP A 190 -11.09 3.30 6.67
N GLY A 191 -12.31 2.79 6.82
CA GLY A 191 -13.34 3.23 7.78
C GLY A 191 -13.14 2.75 9.22
N GLY A 192 -11.94 2.32 9.61
CA GLY A 192 -11.62 1.89 10.97
C GLY A 192 -11.85 3.00 12.02
N PRO A 193 -12.13 2.67 13.30
CA PRO A 193 -12.45 3.65 14.34
C PRO A 193 -11.39 4.75 14.53
N ARG A 194 -10.10 4.40 14.44
CA ARG A 194 -9.00 5.36 14.58
C ARG A 194 -8.91 6.32 13.39
N ASN A 195 -9.11 5.82 12.18
CA ASN A 195 -9.17 6.65 10.97
C ASN A 195 -10.35 7.63 11.04
N ARG A 196 -11.52 7.19 11.54
CA ARG A 196 -12.65 8.09 11.79
C ARG A 196 -12.35 9.12 12.86
N GLY A 197 -11.64 8.74 13.93
CA GLY A 197 -11.19 9.68 14.94
C GLY A 197 -10.22 10.73 14.39
N MET A 198 -9.34 10.34 13.46
CA MET A 198 -8.50 11.26 12.70
C MET A 198 -9.32 12.18 11.79
N TRP A 199 -10.35 11.69 11.11
CA TRP A 199 -11.27 12.52 10.31
C TRP A 199 -11.94 13.59 11.16
N ASN A 200 -12.45 13.21 12.34
CA ASN A 200 -13.03 14.16 13.29
C ASN A 200 -12.02 15.23 13.73
N ALA A 201 -10.75 14.87 13.91
CA ALA A 201 -9.69 15.82 14.26
C ALA A 201 -9.38 16.83 13.14
N PHE A 202 -9.70 16.49 11.88
CA PHE A 202 -9.66 17.41 10.74
C PHE A 202 -10.97 18.21 10.55
N GLY A 203 -11.96 18.03 11.43
CA GLY A 203 -13.29 18.66 11.29
C GLY A 203 -14.17 18.03 10.21
N VAL A 204 -13.83 16.80 9.78
CA VAL A 204 -14.65 16.02 8.84
C VAL A 204 -15.81 15.39 9.60
N THR A 205 -17.01 15.65 9.12
CA THR A 205 -18.27 15.14 9.67
C THR A 205 -19.14 14.54 8.57
N ASN A 206 -20.32 14.04 8.90
CA ASN A 206 -21.27 13.53 7.91
C ASN A 206 -21.79 14.61 6.94
N THR A 207 -21.58 15.89 7.24
CA THR A 207 -22.02 17.02 6.40
C THR A 207 -20.85 17.76 5.76
N ASN A 208 -19.65 17.66 6.33
CA ASN A 208 -18.44 18.28 5.80
C ASN A 208 -17.35 17.22 5.55
N PHE A 209 -17.02 16.98 4.29
CA PHE A 209 -16.07 15.94 3.87
C PHE A 209 -14.65 16.47 3.58
N SER A 210 -14.37 17.72 3.97
CA SER A 210 -13.13 18.41 3.62
C SER A 210 -12.60 19.27 4.76
N CYS A 211 -11.29 19.45 4.77
CA CYS A 211 -10.63 20.48 5.58
C CYS A 211 -9.90 21.49 4.67
N GLN A 212 -9.50 22.61 5.26
CA GLN A 212 -8.68 23.60 4.56
C GLN A 212 -7.30 22.99 4.25
N HIS A 213 -6.81 23.17 3.02
CA HIS A 213 -5.52 22.62 2.62
C HIS A 213 -4.39 23.31 3.40
N PRO A 214 -3.42 22.56 3.98
CA PRO A 214 -2.42 23.12 4.89
C PRO A 214 -1.44 24.12 4.25
N ILE A 215 -1.32 24.11 2.91
CA ILE A 215 -0.37 24.97 2.17
C ILE A 215 -1.08 26.08 1.42
N GLU A 216 -2.26 25.78 0.88
CA GLU A 216 -2.94 26.71 -0.02
C GLU A 216 -4.37 26.92 0.49
N PRO A 217 -4.63 28.03 1.20
CA PRO A 217 -5.93 28.31 1.82
C PRO A 217 -7.12 28.30 0.85
N SER A 218 -6.90 28.50 -0.45
CA SER A 218 -7.92 28.47 -1.50
C SER A 218 -8.37 27.05 -1.84
N ARG A 219 -7.55 26.03 -1.54
CA ARG A 219 -7.82 24.62 -1.82
C ARG A 219 -8.37 23.90 -0.59
N LYS A 220 -9.08 22.82 -0.87
CA LYS A 220 -9.63 21.91 0.13
C LYS A 220 -8.93 20.56 0.01
N LEU A 221 -8.60 19.97 1.15
CA LEU A 221 -8.17 18.59 1.24
C LEU A 221 -9.39 17.71 1.53
N TRP A 222 -9.72 16.82 0.61
CA TRP A 222 -10.90 15.95 0.72
C TRP A 222 -10.56 14.63 1.40
N PHE A 223 -11.46 14.12 2.25
CA PHE A 223 -11.29 12.82 2.90
C PHE A 223 -12.25 11.81 2.27
N MET A 224 -11.69 10.68 1.83
CA MET A 224 -12.43 9.63 1.16
C MET A 224 -12.20 8.29 1.86
N SER A 225 -13.23 7.46 1.92
CA SER A 225 -13.07 6.08 2.40
C SER A 225 -12.69 5.16 1.24
N ASP A 226 -11.98 4.08 1.55
CA ASP A 226 -11.72 3.04 0.56
C ASP A 226 -13.02 2.37 0.10
N PHE A 227 -13.35 2.55 -1.18
CA PHE A 227 -14.61 2.12 -1.77
C PHE A 227 -14.82 0.59 -1.73
N PRO A 228 -13.83 -0.26 -2.09
CA PRO A 228 -13.86 -1.70 -1.86
C PRO A 228 -14.25 -2.10 -0.43
N HIS A 229 -13.66 -1.49 0.59
CA HIS A 229 -14.00 -1.77 1.99
C HIS A 229 -15.42 -1.34 2.34
N LEU A 230 -15.92 -0.23 1.79
CA LEU A 230 -17.33 0.18 1.96
C LEU A 230 -18.31 -0.87 1.42
N ILE A 231 -18.08 -1.39 0.21
CA ILE A 231 -18.93 -2.43 -0.38
C ILE A 231 -18.92 -3.69 0.48
N LYS A 232 -17.74 -4.14 0.93
CA LYS A 232 -17.64 -5.30 1.83
C LYS A 232 -18.40 -5.09 3.15
N THR A 233 -18.29 -3.90 3.73
CA THR A 233 -18.97 -3.55 4.99
C THR A 233 -20.48 -3.53 4.80
N MET A 234 -20.95 -2.95 3.69
CA MET A 234 -22.36 -2.96 3.30
C MET A 234 -22.86 -4.40 3.16
N TRP A 235 -22.19 -5.25 2.39
CA TRP A 235 -22.59 -6.64 2.19
C TRP A 235 -22.58 -7.45 3.50
N THR A 236 -21.57 -7.24 4.35
CA THR A 236 -21.51 -7.86 5.67
C THR A 236 -22.69 -7.45 6.55
N ARG A 237 -23.10 -6.18 6.47
CA ARG A 237 -24.31 -5.70 7.15
C ARG A 237 -25.54 -6.38 6.57
N VAL A 238 -25.61 -6.56 5.24
CA VAL A 238 -26.71 -7.26 4.56
C VAL A 238 -26.94 -8.66 5.10
N ILE A 239 -25.88 -9.45 5.18
CA ILE A 239 -25.93 -10.81 5.72
C ILE A 239 -26.36 -10.82 7.19
N LYS A 240 -25.87 -9.87 8.01
CA LYS A 240 -26.17 -9.83 9.45
C LYS A 240 -27.59 -9.38 9.78
N ASN A 241 -28.03 -8.27 9.20
CA ASN A 241 -29.29 -7.63 9.57
C ASN A 241 -30.50 -8.27 8.86
N ARG A 242 -30.27 -9.02 7.77
CA ARG A 242 -31.26 -9.72 6.95
C ARG A 242 -32.37 -8.87 6.32
N MET A 243 -32.57 -7.63 6.75
CA MET A 243 -33.58 -6.69 6.27
C MET A 243 -33.04 -5.26 6.24
N PHE A 244 -33.36 -4.53 5.18
CA PHE A 244 -33.00 -3.13 4.96
C PHE A 244 -34.23 -2.35 4.54
N GLU A 245 -34.45 -1.22 5.19
CA GLU A 245 -35.42 -0.23 4.73
C GLU A 245 -34.72 0.68 3.73
N CYS A 246 -35.27 0.76 2.53
CA CYS A 246 -34.93 1.71 1.49
C CYS A 246 -36.13 2.65 1.29
N PRO A 247 -35.92 3.86 0.73
CA PRO A 247 -37.02 4.78 0.44
C PRO A 247 -38.15 4.15 -0.37
N ASP A 248 -37.82 3.22 -1.26
CA ASP A 248 -38.76 2.55 -2.17
C ASP A 248 -39.33 1.22 -1.61
N GLY A 249 -38.90 0.77 -0.43
CA GLY A 249 -39.40 -0.45 0.19
C GLY A 249 -38.39 -1.25 1.01
N ILE A 250 -38.78 -2.46 1.40
CA ILE A 250 -37.98 -3.33 2.27
C ILE A 250 -37.25 -4.38 1.44
N VAL A 251 -35.92 -4.38 1.55
CA VAL A 251 -35.05 -5.37 0.92
C VAL A 251 -34.73 -6.47 1.93
N LYS A 252 -35.20 -7.69 1.66
CA LYS A 252 -34.99 -8.87 2.51
C LYS A 252 -33.91 -9.77 1.94
N PHE A 253 -33.06 -10.31 2.81
CA PHE A 253 -32.04 -11.30 2.48
C PHE A 253 -32.62 -12.55 1.82
N GLU A 254 -33.87 -12.88 2.14
CA GLU A 254 -34.61 -13.98 1.54
C GLU A 254 -34.71 -13.86 0.01
N HIS A 255 -34.78 -12.64 -0.55
CA HIS A 255 -34.82 -12.44 -2.00
C HIS A 255 -33.61 -13.06 -2.69
N TRP A 256 -32.41 -12.92 -2.12
CA TRP A 256 -31.21 -13.55 -2.68
C TRP A 256 -31.18 -15.07 -2.46
N LYS A 257 -31.73 -15.57 -1.35
CA LYS A 257 -31.84 -17.01 -1.11
C LYS A 257 -32.74 -17.68 -2.16
N TYR A 258 -33.91 -17.10 -2.41
CA TYR A 258 -34.83 -17.57 -3.45
C TYR A 258 -34.17 -17.56 -4.83
N LEU A 259 -33.40 -16.51 -5.14
CA LEU A 259 -32.72 -16.40 -6.42
C LEU A 259 -31.67 -17.50 -6.63
N VAL A 260 -30.87 -17.80 -5.60
CA VAL A 260 -29.87 -18.89 -5.67
C VAL A 260 -30.54 -20.25 -5.78
N GLU A 261 -31.63 -20.50 -5.04
CA GLU A 261 -32.40 -21.75 -5.12
C GLU A 261 -33.06 -21.92 -6.50
N TYR A 262 -33.61 -20.85 -7.06
CA TYR A 262 -34.19 -20.84 -8.40
C TYR A 262 -33.14 -21.14 -9.48
N ASP A 263 -31.97 -20.50 -9.42
CA ASP A 263 -30.89 -20.73 -10.39
C ASP A 263 -30.27 -22.13 -10.27
N ASP A 264 -30.18 -22.71 -9.06
CA ASP A 264 -29.68 -24.07 -8.88
C ASP A 264 -30.64 -25.13 -9.46
N SER A 265 -31.93 -24.81 -9.57
CA SER A 265 -32.95 -25.69 -10.18
C SER A 265 -32.99 -25.64 -11.70
N ASN A 266 -32.40 -24.61 -12.33
CA ASN A 266 -32.47 -24.38 -13.77
C ASN A 266 -31.15 -24.73 -14.49
N HIS A 267 -31.26 -25.30 -15.69
CA HIS A 267 -30.09 -25.58 -16.54
C HIS A 267 -29.41 -24.31 -17.05
N ILE A 268 -30.16 -23.21 -17.19
CA ILE A 268 -29.66 -21.89 -17.56
C ILE A 268 -29.79 -20.98 -16.35
N LYS A 269 -28.65 -20.58 -15.78
CA LYS A 269 -28.59 -19.70 -14.61
C LYS A 269 -28.69 -18.24 -15.03
N LEU A 270 -29.60 -17.48 -14.42
CA LEU A 270 -29.69 -16.03 -14.62
C LEU A 270 -28.52 -15.30 -13.96
N CYS A 271 -28.13 -15.73 -12.77
CA CYS A 271 -27.08 -15.16 -11.94
C CYS A 271 -25.98 -16.19 -11.65
N TYR A 272 -25.34 -16.73 -12.70
CA TYR A 272 -24.30 -17.77 -12.58
C TYR A 272 -23.11 -17.45 -11.65
N LYS A 273 -22.86 -16.17 -11.36
CA LYS A 273 -21.80 -15.73 -10.44
C LYS A 273 -22.23 -15.78 -8.97
N LEU A 274 -23.53 -15.72 -8.68
CA LEU A 274 -24.05 -15.76 -7.33
C LEU A 274 -24.16 -17.21 -6.88
N THR A 275 -23.48 -17.54 -5.78
CA THR A 275 -23.47 -18.89 -5.22
C THR A 275 -23.79 -18.85 -3.72
N LYS A 276 -24.05 -20.03 -3.13
CA LYS A 276 -24.30 -20.18 -1.69
C LYS A 276 -23.17 -19.58 -0.83
N ASP A 277 -21.93 -19.61 -1.31
CA ASP A 277 -20.77 -19.02 -0.64
C ASP A 277 -20.84 -17.48 -0.52
N HIS A 278 -21.61 -16.81 -1.39
CA HIS A 278 -21.83 -15.37 -1.29
C HIS A 278 -22.82 -15.03 -0.15
N LEU A 279 -23.77 -15.92 0.12
CA LEU A 279 -24.79 -15.78 1.16
C LEU A 279 -24.27 -16.22 2.53
N TYR A 280 -23.44 -17.25 2.56
CA TYR A 280 -22.85 -17.82 3.77
C TYR A 280 -21.31 -17.83 3.69
N PRO A 281 -20.65 -16.66 3.64
CA PRO A 281 -19.22 -16.59 3.46
C PRO A 281 -18.48 -17.12 4.71
N GLN A 282 -17.52 -18.01 4.48
CA GLN A 282 -16.54 -18.42 5.49
C GLN A 282 -15.54 -17.29 5.82
N HIS A 283 -14.75 -17.44 6.88
CA HIS A 283 -13.87 -16.38 7.41
C HIS A 283 -13.01 -15.70 6.34
N PHE A 284 -12.30 -16.46 5.50
CA PHE A 284 -11.47 -15.91 4.42
C PHE A 284 -12.28 -15.29 3.27
N GLN A 285 -13.49 -15.82 3.00
CA GLN A 285 -14.36 -15.32 1.93
C GLN A 285 -14.93 -13.93 2.26
N LYS A 286 -15.12 -13.60 3.55
CA LYS A 286 -15.56 -12.26 3.99
C LYS A 286 -14.58 -11.15 3.63
N MET A 287 -13.29 -11.47 3.51
CA MET A 287 -12.25 -10.50 3.13
C MET A 287 -12.17 -10.29 1.62
N ASN A 288 -12.79 -11.16 0.81
CA ASN A 288 -12.73 -11.10 -0.64
C ASN A 288 -13.71 -10.06 -1.22
N VAL A 289 -13.18 -8.91 -1.64
CA VAL A 289 -13.94 -7.82 -2.27
C VAL A 289 -14.71 -8.30 -3.51
N LYS A 290 -14.13 -9.21 -4.30
CA LYS A 290 -14.73 -9.69 -5.54
C LYS A 290 -16.06 -10.39 -5.27
N MET A 291 -16.16 -11.14 -4.16
CA MET A 291 -17.40 -11.79 -3.75
C MET A 291 -18.47 -10.74 -3.40
N ALA A 292 -18.10 -9.71 -2.65
CA ALA A 292 -19.04 -8.65 -2.27
C ALA A 292 -19.52 -7.82 -3.49
N MET A 293 -18.67 -7.62 -4.50
CA MET A 293 -19.04 -6.88 -5.72
C MET A 293 -19.95 -7.65 -6.67
N VAL A 294 -19.97 -8.99 -6.61
CA VAL A 294 -20.83 -9.82 -7.47
C VAL A 294 -22.31 -9.62 -7.13
N VAL A 295 -22.63 -9.22 -5.90
CA VAL A 295 -24.01 -9.13 -5.41
C VAL A 295 -24.66 -7.75 -5.67
N ARG A 296 -24.27 -7.12 -6.77
CA ARG A 296 -24.80 -5.81 -7.20
C ARG A 296 -26.09 -5.95 -8.00
#